data_AF-A0A2W6UUE4-F1
#
_entry.id   AF-A0A2W6UUE4-F1
#
_cell.length_a   1.000
_cell.length_b   1.000
_cell.length_c   1.000
_cell.angle_alpha   90.00
_cell.angle_beta   90.00
_cell.angle_gamma   90.00
#
_symmetry.space_group_name_H-M   'P 1'
#
loop_
_entity.id
_entity.type
_entity.pdbx_description
1 polymer ?
#
loop_
_entity_poly.entity_id
_entity_poly.type
_entity_poly.pdbx_seq_one_letter_code
_entity_poly.pdbx_strand_id
1 'polypeptide(L)'
;MTRRIVLGVFEMMNPSNGMPTWTDPRGRGDDWDRLEYWVDLARELDAAGFDFLFFADTYGYATLDGVMPAQVAAHGIQFPALDPMLAIAALARETRDLGFVVTSPTTVERPYATARRFATLDRLTGGRIGWNIVTGSSQSTTDELFGVTAELTHDERYDAADEFLDTCLRYWEHSWDHDAEVRDRAAGVYADPAKLHRVEVDGRFQRSRGVFAVPPTPQRTPVLFQAGTSDRGRAYAARNAEAVFIQGQTIASAAAHVTDIRAQAELGGRAGTDVAVVTGMTVTVAATSPEAHALRAEYEALLQHDDAAVMFAGITGLDLTGIDPAMRVVDLRTDLGQTLVQRYARQNPEMRVGEILDQFRTRAIRGFQITGSPTEVADEIEAIVDGSGIDGIMLEPTFGGPDAYRAFIELVVPLLRERGRLDTPVDAVATASRTAVAGVGGTGNVADTGRSAPDSPVPGTSPVAGTGAPPAAGAAPRTLRERVHPGRGPRLPPTHRAHGLTARSGDSIPPPSPQPSTQP
;
A
#
# COMPACT_ATOMS: atom_id res chain seq x y z
N MET A 1 -12.26 -28.68 13.40
CA MET A 1 -10.85 -28.22 13.41
C MET A 1 -10.87 -26.75 13.80
N THR A 2 -9.87 -26.26 14.51
CA THR A 2 -9.69 -24.83 14.75
C THR A 2 -9.48 -24.12 13.41
N ARG A 3 -9.83 -22.82 13.34
CA ARG A 3 -9.66 -22.05 12.10
C ARG A 3 -8.26 -21.42 12.05
N ARG A 4 -7.56 -21.63 10.92
CA ARG A 4 -6.36 -20.88 10.56
C ARG A 4 -6.67 -19.37 10.51
N ILE A 5 -5.80 -18.58 11.12
CA ILE A 5 -5.78 -17.11 11.03
C ILE A 5 -4.80 -16.74 9.92
N VAL A 6 -5.21 -15.91 8.96
CA VAL A 6 -4.27 -15.27 8.03
C VAL A 6 -3.50 -14.18 8.79
N LEU A 7 -2.17 -14.25 8.79
CA LEU A 7 -1.29 -13.42 9.62
C LEU A 7 -0.39 -12.52 8.77
N GLY A 8 -0.70 -11.22 8.73
CA GLY A 8 0.07 -10.22 8.00
C GLY A 8 0.73 -9.16 8.89
N VAL A 9 1.55 -8.31 8.28
CA VAL A 9 2.12 -7.08 8.88
C VAL A 9 1.73 -5.88 8.04
N PHE A 10 1.33 -4.77 8.68
CA PHE A 10 1.09 -3.48 8.05
C PHE A 10 2.33 -2.58 8.21
N GLU A 11 2.94 -2.18 7.10
CA GLU A 11 4.06 -1.26 7.06
C GLU A 11 3.85 -0.11 6.07
N MET A 12 4.65 0.93 6.23
CA MET A 12 4.84 1.98 5.22
C MET A 12 6.34 2.24 5.07
N MET A 13 6.82 2.51 3.85
CA MET A 13 8.23 2.83 3.63
C MET A 13 8.52 4.31 4.00
N ASN A 14 8.41 4.63 5.29
CA ASN A 14 8.65 5.93 5.93
C ASN A 14 9.15 5.73 7.39
N PRO A 15 9.62 6.77 8.11
CA PRO A 15 10.23 6.62 9.44
C PRO A 15 9.33 6.10 10.58
N SER A 16 8.01 6.10 10.38
CA SER A 16 7.03 6.19 11.49
C SER A 16 5.79 5.31 11.31
N ASN A 17 5.58 4.68 10.15
CA ASN A 17 4.38 3.87 9.84
C ASN A 17 3.05 4.53 10.30
N GLY A 18 2.91 5.82 9.99
CA GLY A 18 1.72 6.62 10.26
C GLY A 18 1.56 7.21 11.67
N MET A 19 2.41 6.89 12.66
CA MET A 19 2.39 7.51 14.00
C MET A 19 3.82 7.97 14.39
N PRO A 20 4.03 9.14 15.01
CA PRO A 20 5.38 9.70 15.22
C PRO A 20 6.18 8.97 16.32
N THR A 21 6.63 7.75 16.03
CA THR A 21 7.31 6.84 16.97
C THR A 21 8.80 6.66 16.68
N TRP A 22 9.30 7.24 15.58
CA TRP A 22 10.69 7.11 15.11
C TRP A 22 11.75 7.51 16.16
N THR A 23 11.35 8.32 17.14
CA THR A 23 12.19 8.77 18.26
C THR A 23 12.50 7.67 19.28
N ASP A 24 11.80 6.53 19.24
CA ASP A 24 12.12 5.35 20.03
C ASP A 24 13.15 4.46 19.31
N PRO A 25 14.31 4.17 19.93
CA PRO A 25 15.37 3.40 19.28
C PRO A 25 14.97 1.95 18.94
N ARG A 26 13.94 1.38 19.58
CA ARG A 26 13.38 0.06 19.24
C ARG A 26 12.79 0.05 17.82
N GLY A 27 12.28 1.19 17.36
CA GLY A 27 11.71 1.34 16.03
C GLY A 27 12.73 1.31 14.90
N ARG A 28 14.01 1.61 15.18
CA ARG A 28 15.05 1.88 14.18
C ARG A 28 14.58 2.86 13.09
N GLY A 29 13.82 3.89 13.47
CA GLY A 29 13.24 4.87 12.54
C GLY A 29 14.25 5.61 11.67
N ASP A 30 15.54 5.64 12.06
CA ASP A 30 16.66 6.17 11.26
C ASP A 30 17.10 5.26 10.08
N ASP A 31 16.74 3.96 10.09
CA ASP A 31 17.19 2.96 9.10
C ASP A 31 16.15 2.71 7.99
N TRP A 32 15.00 3.38 8.03
CA TRP A 32 13.84 3.16 7.13
C TRP A 32 14.15 3.29 5.62
N ASP A 33 15.18 4.06 5.25
CA ASP A 33 15.58 4.30 3.86
C ASP A 33 16.56 3.24 3.32
N ARG A 34 16.98 2.29 4.17
CA ARG A 34 17.96 1.25 3.83
C ARG A 34 17.27 -0.03 3.42
N LEU A 35 17.70 -0.60 2.30
CA LEU A 35 17.14 -1.85 1.78
C LEU A 35 17.36 -3.01 2.76
N GLU A 36 18.49 -3.02 3.46
CA GLU A 36 18.87 -4.03 4.45
C GLU A 36 17.87 -4.12 5.62
N TYR A 37 17.32 -2.99 6.09
CA TYR A 37 16.28 -2.98 7.13
C TYR A 37 15.04 -3.79 6.70
N TRP A 38 14.57 -3.57 5.47
CA TRP A 38 13.41 -4.27 4.91
C TRP A 38 13.71 -5.72 4.57
N VAL A 39 14.95 -6.04 4.15
CA VAL A 39 15.41 -7.42 3.93
C VAL A 39 15.43 -8.22 5.23
N ASP A 40 15.96 -7.67 6.31
CA ASP A 40 15.99 -8.34 7.61
C ASP A 40 14.56 -8.57 8.14
N LEU A 41 13.69 -7.54 8.10
CA LEU A 41 12.27 -7.69 8.47
C LEU A 41 11.56 -8.77 7.63
N ALA A 42 11.71 -8.75 6.30
CA ALA A 42 11.07 -9.73 5.44
C ALA A 42 11.53 -11.17 5.74
N ARG A 43 12.82 -11.36 6.06
CA ARG A 43 13.38 -12.67 6.42
C ARG A 43 12.89 -13.18 7.78
N GLU A 44 12.71 -12.28 8.75
CA GLU A 44 12.14 -12.62 10.06
C GLU A 44 10.66 -13.02 9.94
N LEU A 45 9.88 -12.30 9.13
CA LEU A 45 8.47 -12.63 8.86
C LEU A 45 8.30 -13.95 8.06
N ASP A 46 9.15 -14.20 7.06
CA ASP A 46 9.20 -15.47 6.30
C ASP A 46 9.56 -16.66 7.19
N ALA A 47 10.59 -16.52 8.04
CA ALA A 47 10.97 -17.55 9.02
C ALA A 47 9.92 -17.75 10.11
N ALA A 48 9.21 -16.69 10.51
CA ALA A 48 8.10 -16.76 11.45
C ALA A 48 6.81 -17.32 10.82
N GLY A 49 6.72 -17.47 9.50
CA GLY A 49 5.56 -18.03 8.80
C GLY A 49 4.37 -17.06 8.69
N PHE A 50 4.64 -15.77 8.47
CA PHE A 50 3.63 -14.78 8.11
C PHE A 50 3.17 -14.98 6.65
N ASP A 51 1.90 -14.72 6.38
CA ASP A 51 1.31 -14.82 5.04
C ASP A 51 1.74 -13.68 4.13
N PHE A 52 1.84 -12.45 4.65
CA PHE A 52 2.26 -11.29 3.86
C PHE A 52 2.83 -10.12 4.65
N LEU A 53 3.72 -9.38 4.00
CA LEU A 53 4.11 -8.01 4.35
C LEU A 53 3.32 -7.03 3.45
N PHE A 54 2.52 -6.16 4.06
CA PHE A 54 1.69 -5.17 3.38
C PHE A 54 2.34 -3.79 3.47
N PHE A 55 2.53 -3.15 2.33
CA PHE A 55 2.98 -1.76 2.23
C PHE A 55 1.80 -0.84 1.89
N ALA A 56 1.38 -0.04 2.87
CA ALA A 56 0.60 1.17 2.62
C ALA A 56 1.49 2.26 2.00
N ASP A 57 0.92 3.02 1.08
CA ASP A 57 1.64 4.06 0.32
C ASP A 57 0.71 5.22 -0.06
N THR A 58 1.30 6.39 -0.27
CA THR A 58 0.65 7.62 -0.76
C THR A 58 1.69 8.54 -1.39
N TYR A 59 1.44 8.99 -2.63
CA TYR A 59 2.31 9.98 -3.27
C TYR A 59 2.19 11.37 -2.63
N GLY A 60 1.01 11.71 -2.14
CA GLY A 60 0.72 12.96 -1.44
C GLY A 60 0.88 12.85 0.08
N TYR A 61 1.19 13.97 0.71
CA TYR A 61 1.29 14.18 2.16
C TYR A 61 0.11 15.01 2.69
N ALA A 62 -0.08 15.00 4.02
CA ALA A 62 -1.15 15.77 4.67
C ALA A 62 -0.95 17.29 4.55
N THR A 63 -2.04 18.02 4.32
CA THR A 63 -2.08 19.49 4.20
C THR A 63 -3.33 20.07 4.85
N LEU A 64 -3.19 21.28 5.40
CA LEU A 64 -4.29 22.14 5.85
C LEU A 64 -4.25 23.42 5.02
N ASP A 65 -5.37 23.80 4.42
CA ASP A 65 -5.52 24.95 3.51
C ASP A 65 -4.41 25.07 2.42
N GLY A 66 -4.00 23.92 1.86
CA GLY A 66 -2.95 23.82 0.83
C GLY A 66 -1.51 23.93 1.35
N VAL A 67 -1.30 23.94 2.66
CA VAL A 67 0.02 24.03 3.30
C VAL A 67 0.30 22.77 4.12
N MET A 68 1.52 22.23 4.06
CA MET A 68 1.95 21.12 4.92
C MET A 68 2.14 21.64 6.36
N PRO A 69 1.46 21.09 7.38
CA PRO A 69 1.71 21.43 8.78
C PRO A 69 3.13 21.04 9.19
N ALA A 70 3.79 21.89 10.00
CA ALA A 70 5.22 21.71 10.32
C ALA A 70 5.52 20.35 10.99
N GLN A 71 4.60 19.82 11.79
CA GLN A 71 4.70 18.52 12.46
C GLN A 71 4.82 17.35 11.46
N VAL A 72 4.25 17.45 10.25
CA VAL A 72 4.35 16.41 9.21
C VAL A 72 5.82 16.15 8.86
N ALA A 73 6.58 17.22 8.61
CA ALA A 73 8.01 17.13 8.30
C ALA A 73 8.89 17.00 9.55
N ALA A 74 8.51 17.61 10.69
CA ALA A 74 9.33 17.61 11.90
C ALA A 74 9.28 16.29 12.68
N HIS A 75 8.14 15.59 12.68
CA HIS A 75 7.91 14.38 13.47
C HIS A 75 7.68 13.12 12.62
N GLY A 76 7.84 13.22 11.29
CA GLY A 76 7.87 12.07 10.39
C GLY A 76 6.49 11.51 10.02
N ILE A 77 5.42 12.30 10.04
CA ILE A 77 4.04 11.80 9.91
C ILE A 77 3.72 11.47 8.45
N GLN A 78 3.94 10.20 8.06
CA GLN A 78 3.82 9.70 6.68
C GLN A 78 4.73 10.40 5.65
N PHE A 79 5.73 11.15 6.11
CA PHE A 79 6.66 11.92 5.28
C PHE A 79 8.03 12.00 5.98
N PRO A 80 9.17 11.92 5.27
CA PRO A 80 9.30 11.51 3.86
C PRO A 80 8.91 10.03 3.65
N ALA A 81 8.76 9.62 2.40
CA ALA A 81 8.46 8.22 2.03
C ALA A 81 9.22 7.80 0.77
N LEU A 82 9.34 6.49 0.53
CA LEU A 82 9.90 5.87 -0.66
C LEU A 82 8.87 4.93 -1.32
N ASP A 83 9.02 4.66 -2.63
CA ASP A 83 8.16 3.72 -3.37
C ASP A 83 8.49 2.26 -2.95
N PRO A 84 7.59 1.57 -2.21
CA PRO A 84 7.85 0.21 -1.71
C PRO A 84 7.89 -0.83 -2.84
N MET A 85 7.24 -0.55 -3.98
CA MET A 85 7.18 -1.45 -5.14
C MET A 85 8.57 -1.72 -5.73
N LEU A 86 9.52 -0.79 -5.55
CA LEU A 86 10.90 -0.94 -6.01
C LEU A 86 11.71 -1.91 -5.14
N ALA A 87 11.36 -2.06 -3.86
CA ALA A 87 12.07 -2.96 -2.93
C ALA A 87 11.69 -4.44 -3.14
N ILE A 88 10.46 -4.73 -3.56
CA ILE A 88 9.88 -6.09 -3.55
C ILE A 88 10.72 -7.14 -4.28
N ALA A 89 11.36 -6.78 -5.41
CA ALA A 89 12.20 -7.71 -6.15
C ALA A 89 13.49 -8.13 -5.40
N ALA A 90 13.95 -7.32 -4.45
CA ALA A 90 15.03 -7.68 -3.54
C ALA A 90 14.52 -8.45 -2.31
N LEU A 91 13.39 -8.02 -1.72
CA LEU A 91 12.81 -8.72 -0.56
C LEU A 91 12.44 -10.18 -0.90
N ALA A 92 11.76 -10.38 -2.03
CA ALA A 92 11.34 -11.69 -2.51
C ALA A 92 12.49 -12.60 -2.98
N ARG A 93 13.71 -12.07 -3.13
CA ARG A 93 14.91 -12.89 -3.38
C ARG A 93 15.43 -13.53 -2.10
N GLU A 94 15.20 -12.90 -0.95
CA GLU A 94 15.72 -13.35 0.35
C GLU A 94 14.66 -14.08 1.21
N THR A 95 13.40 -14.11 0.77
CA THR A 95 12.29 -14.87 1.38
C THR A 95 11.75 -15.96 0.44
N ARG A 96 11.16 -17.02 1.00
CA ARG A 96 10.67 -18.18 0.23
C ARG A 96 9.16 -18.14 -0.02
N ASP A 97 8.39 -17.92 1.03
CA ASP A 97 6.96 -18.19 1.09
C ASP A 97 6.15 -16.92 1.43
N LEU A 98 6.76 -15.93 2.10
CA LEU A 98 6.13 -14.65 2.43
C LEU A 98 5.58 -13.92 1.19
N GLY A 99 4.30 -13.51 1.24
CA GLY A 99 3.66 -12.64 0.26
C GLY A 99 4.02 -11.16 0.43
N PHE A 100 3.92 -10.39 -0.65
CA PHE A 100 4.11 -8.94 -0.63
C PHE A 100 2.87 -8.24 -1.19
N VAL A 101 2.20 -7.41 -0.40
CA VAL A 101 1.08 -6.59 -0.87
C VAL A 101 1.57 -5.15 -0.98
N VAL A 102 1.46 -4.53 -2.16
CA VAL A 102 1.81 -3.11 -2.34
C VAL A 102 0.61 -2.28 -2.74
N THR A 103 0.48 -1.11 -2.11
CA THR A 103 -0.52 -0.11 -2.46
C THR A 103 -0.14 0.58 -3.77
N SER A 104 -1.10 0.77 -4.67
CA SER A 104 -0.89 1.56 -5.89
C SER A 104 -2.21 2.20 -6.35
N PRO A 105 -2.24 3.53 -6.59
CA PRO A 105 -3.49 4.25 -6.86
C PRO A 105 -3.95 4.13 -8.31
N THR A 106 -5.27 4.09 -8.53
CA THR A 106 -5.88 4.09 -9.87
C THR A 106 -6.07 5.49 -10.48
N THR A 107 -5.84 6.56 -9.71
CA THR A 107 -6.16 7.95 -10.09
C THR A 107 -5.08 8.62 -10.95
N VAL A 108 -3.79 8.43 -10.61
CA VAL A 108 -2.67 9.13 -11.27
C VAL A 108 -1.84 8.25 -12.21
N GLU A 109 -1.83 6.94 -11.99
CA GLU A 109 -1.09 5.97 -12.79
C GLU A 109 -1.79 5.60 -14.11
N ARG A 110 -1.15 4.76 -14.94
CA ARG A 110 -1.75 4.26 -16.19
C ARG A 110 -1.87 2.73 -16.18
N PRO A 111 -3.04 2.15 -16.53
CA PRO A 111 -3.31 0.73 -16.29
C PRO A 111 -2.33 -0.19 -17.02
N TYR A 112 -1.88 0.12 -18.23
CA TYR A 112 -0.85 -0.69 -18.91
C TYR A 112 0.51 -0.69 -18.17
N ALA A 113 0.89 0.44 -17.56
CA ALA A 113 2.14 0.53 -16.79
C ALA A 113 2.01 -0.28 -15.49
N THR A 114 0.93 -0.09 -14.73
CA THR A 114 0.60 -0.85 -13.52
C THR A 114 0.48 -2.35 -13.80
N ALA A 115 -0.25 -2.76 -14.84
CA ALA A 115 -0.36 -4.16 -15.27
C ALA A 115 1.01 -4.78 -15.54
N ARG A 116 1.90 -4.07 -16.27
CA ARG A 116 3.26 -4.54 -16.54
C ARG A 116 4.10 -4.63 -15.27
N ARG A 117 4.00 -3.67 -14.33
CA ARG A 117 4.73 -3.70 -13.05
C ARG A 117 4.33 -4.92 -12.23
N PHE A 118 3.04 -5.11 -11.99
CA PHE A 118 2.54 -6.25 -11.22
C PHE A 118 2.82 -7.60 -11.87
N ALA A 119 2.66 -7.75 -13.19
CA ALA A 119 3.03 -9.00 -13.88
C ALA A 119 4.55 -9.28 -13.81
N THR A 120 5.38 -8.23 -13.85
CA THR A 120 6.83 -8.37 -13.65
C THR A 120 7.13 -8.87 -12.23
N LEU A 121 6.49 -8.29 -11.22
CA LEU A 121 6.66 -8.72 -9.82
C LEU A 121 6.07 -10.12 -9.57
N ASP A 122 4.93 -10.48 -10.15
CA ASP A 122 4.35 -11.84 -10.06
C ASP A 122 5.36 -12.89 -10.54
N ARG A 123 5.99 -12.62 -11.69
CA ARG A 123 7.01 -13.50 -12.24
C ARG A 123 8.34 -13.51 -11.48
N LEU A 124 8.75 -12.39 -10.87
CA LEU A 124 10.00 -12.30 -10.10
C LEU A 124 9.87 -12.84 -8.66
N THR A 125 8.70 -12.68 -8.04
CA THR A 125 8.39 -13.18 -6.68
C THR A 125 8.03 -14.66 -6.68
N GLY A 126 7.60 -15.20 -7.83
CA GLY A 126 7.19 -16.60 -7.99
C GLY A 126 5.72 -16.87 -7.67
N GLY A 127 4.85 -15.87 -7.81
CA GLY A 127 3.44 -15.96 -7.41
C GLY A 127 3.15 -15.44 -6.01
N ARG A 128 3.86 -14.40 -5.57
CA ARG A 128 3.78 -13.86 -4.20
C ARG A 128 3.48 -12.36 -4.15
N ILE A 129 2.73 -11.83 -5.13
CA ILE A 129 2.40 -10.39 -5.20
C ILE A 129 0.90 -10.12 -5.03
N GLY A 130 0.58 -9.13 -4.21
CA GLY A 130 -0.74 -8.54 -4.02
C GLY A 130 -0.75 -7.04 -4.35
N TRP A 131 -1.90 -6.55 -4.79
CA TRP A 131 -2.15 -5.14 -5.08
C TRP A 131 -3.24 -4.63 -4.14
N ASN A 132 -2.91 -3.71 -3.23
CA ASN A 132 -3.92 -2.92 -2.53
C ASN A 132 -4.40 -1.77 -3.43
N ILE A 133 -5.65 -1.87 -3.88
CA ILE A 133 -6.26 -0.93 -4.82
C ILE A 133 -6.85 0.24 -4.06
N VAL A 134 -6.29 1.43 -4.26
CA VAL A 134 -6.78 2.68 -3.66
C VAL A 134 -7.23 3.67 -4.72
N THR A 135 -8.38 4.31 -4.48
CA THR A 135 -8.95 5.35 -5.35
C THR A 135 -8.58 6.77 -4.92
N GLY A 136 -7.56 6.87 -4.05
CA GLY A 136 -6.98 8.12 -3.57
C GLY A 136 -6.54 8.07 -2.11
N SER A 137 -5.41 8.70 -1.83
CA SER A 137 -4.92 9.07 -0.49
C SER A 137 -4.23 10.43 -0.61
N SER A 138 -4.30 11.27 0.44
CA SER A 138 -3.82 12.66 0.42
C SER A 138 -4.15 13.40 -0.88
N GLN A 139 -5.41 13.26 -1.35
CA GLN A 139 -5.69 13.37 -2.79
C GLN A 139 -5.37 14.76 -3.39
N SER A 140 -5.51 15.86 -2.63
CA SER A 140 -5.13 17.21 -3.10
C SER A 140 -3.65 17.28 -3.49
N THR A 141 -2.76 16.89 -2.59
CA THR A 141 -1.31 16.91 -2.86
C THR A 141 -0.90 15.87 -3.89
N THR A 142 -1.55 14.70 -3.91
CA THR A 142 -1.38 13.71 -4.98
C THR A 142 -1.74 14.30 -6.36
N ASP A 143 -2.86 15.02 -6.48
CA ASP A 143 -3.30 15.64 -7.73
C ASP A 143 -2.39 16.83 -8.14
N GLU A 144 -1.98 17.67 -7.19
CA GLU A 144 -1.03 18.76 -7.41
C GLU A 144 0.33 18.26 -7.91
N LEU A 145 0.89 17.22 -7.28
CA LEU A 145 2.19 16.63 -7.63
C LEU A 145 2.19 15.97 -9.03
N PHE A 146 1.07 15.41 -9.46
CA PHE A 146 0.91 14.80 -10.79
C PHE A 146 0.33 15.75 -11.85
N GLY A 147 -0.03 16.98 -11.49
CA GLY A 147 -0.63 17.97 -12.39
C GLY A 147 -2.04 17.59 -12.86
N VAL A 148 -2.81 16.88 -12.03
CA VAL A 148 -4.18 16.49 -12.34
C VAL A 148 -5.11 17.70 -12.22
N THR A 149 -5.82 18.00 -13.31
CA THR A 149 -6.77 19.13 -13.40
C THR A 149 -8.22 18.69 -13.54
N ALA A 150 -8.50 17.39 -13.41
CA ALA A 150 -9.82 16.79 -13.54
C ALA A 150 -10.38 16.43 -12.16
N GLU A 151 -11.20 17.32 -11.59
CA GLU A 151 -11.92 17.10 -10.34
C GLU A 151 -12.96 15.98 -10.50
N LEU A 152 -12.57 14.74 -10.21
CA LEU A 152 -13.50 13.60 -10.11
C LEU A 152 -14.16 13.59 -8.73
N THR A 153 -15.48 13.41 -8.70
CA THR A 153 -16.21 13.17 -7.44
C THR A 153 -15.78 11.85 -6.79
N HIS A 154 -16.11 11.66 -5.50
CA HIS A 154 -15.72 10.46 -4.74
C HIS A 154 -16.11 9.16 -5.46
N ASP A 155 -17.34 9.09 -5.98
CA ASP A 155 -17.84 7.89 -6.67
C ASP A 155 -17.26 7.74 -8.08
N GLU A 156 -17.03 8.84 -8.81
CA GLU A 156 -16.39 8.79 -10.14
C GLU A 156 -14.93 8.32 -10.09
N ARG A 157 -14.23 8.52 -8.96
CA ARG A 157 -12.91 7.89 -8.75
C ARG A 157 -13.00 6.37 -8.65
N TYR A 158 -14.10 5.82 -8.12
CA TYR A 158 -14.37 4.38 -8.17
C TYR A 158 -14.82 3.91 -9.56
N ASP A 159 -15.62 4.69 -10.29
CA ASP A 159 -15.97 4.37 -11.68
C ASP A 159 -14.71 4.32 -12.57
N ALA A 160 -13.80 5.27 -12.40
CA ALA A 160 -12.49 5.29 -13.04
C ALA A 160 -11.61 4.10 -12.61
N ALA A 161 -11.69 3.69 -11.34
CA ALA A 161 -10.99 2.52 -10.81
C ALA A 161 -11.54 1.18 -11.32
N ASP A 162 -12.85 1.09 -11.61
CA ASP A 162 -13.45 -0.09 -12.22
C ASP A 162 -12.95 -0.23 -13.67
N GLU A 163 -12.97 0.86 -14.46
CA GLU A 163 -12.45 0.86 -15.83
C GLU A 163 -10.92 0.65 -15.89
N PHE A 164 -10.17 1.15 -14.91
CA PHE A 164 -8.73 0.90 -14.75
C PHE A 164 -8.46 -0.59 -14.48
N LEU A 165 -9.15 -1.19 -13.51
CA LEU A 165 -8.93 -2.57 -13.10
C LEU A 165 -9.39 -3.57 -14.18
N ASP A 166 -10.54 -3.32 -14.81
CA ASP A 166 -11.01 -4.14 -15.94
C ASP A 166 -10.06 -4.00 -17.17
N THR A 167 -9.34 -2.88 -17.32
CA THR A 167 -8.25 -2.75 -18.30
C THR A 167 -7.04 -3.61 -17.93
N CYS A 168 -6.63 -3.65 -16.66
CA CYS A 168 -5.53 -4.51 -16.20
C CYS A 168 -5.86 -6.00 -16.37
N LEU A 169 -7.06 -6.43 -15.98
CA LEU A 169 -7.54 -7.82 -16.14
C LEU A 169 -7.54 -8.27 -17.61
N ARG A 170 -7.96 -7.40 -18.54
CA ARG A 170 -7.87 -7.69 -19.99
C ARG A 170 -6.43 -7.97 -20.43
N TYR A 171 -5.44 -7.26 -19.88
CA TYR A 171 -4.03 -7.51 -20.18
C TYR A 171 -3.49 -8.80 -19.53
N TRP A 172 -3.81 -9.07 -18.26
CA TRP A 172 -3.32 -10.25 -17.52
C TRP A 172 -3.97 -11.57 -17.94
N GLU A 173 -5.29 -11.60 -18.09
CA GLU A 173 -6.06 -12.82 -18.33
C GLU A 173 -6.23 -13.11 -19.83
N HIS A 174 -6.54 -12.09 -20.62
CA HIS A 174 -7.08 -12.29 -21.98
C HIS A 174 -6.11 -11.99 -23.13
N SER A 175 -4.97 -11.34 -22.90
CA SER A 175 -4.05 -10.97 -24.00
C SER A 175 -3.14 -12.13 -24.46
N TRP A 176 -2.99 -13.19 -23.66
CA TRP A 176 -2.18 -14.38 -23.95
C TRP A 176 -2.91 -15.63 -23.46
N ASP A 177 -3.05 -16.64 -24.31
CA ASP A 177 -3.46 -17.98 -23.86
C ASP A 177 -2.40 -18.59 -22.93
N HIS A 178 -2.78 -19.55 -22.09
CA HIS A 178 -1.91 -20.06 -21.02
C HIS A 178 -0.60 -20.69 -21.55
N ASP A 179 -0.64 -21.38 -22.68
CA ASP A 179 0.50 -22.05 -23.31
C ASP A 179 1.09 -21.27 -24.51
N ALA A 180 0.84 -19.96 -24.57
CA ALA A 180 1.33 -19.10 -25.65
C ALA A 180 2.86 -18.86 -25.62
N GLU A 181 3.53 -18.97 -24.46
CA GLU A 181 4.99 -18.80 -24.33
C GLU A 181 5.77 -20.13 -24.53
N VAL A 182 5.82 -20.60 -25.78
CA VAL A 182 6.32 -21.95 -26.15
C VAL A 182 7.84 -22.15 -25.95
N ARG A 183 8.66 -21.14 -26.27
CA ARG A 183 10.14 -21.17 -26.21
C ARG A 183 10.83 -22.33 -26.97
N ASP A 184 10.23 -22.83 -28.05
CA ASP A 184 10.79 -23.92 -28.85
C ASP A 184 12.02 -23.47 -29.67
N ARG A 185 13.19 -23.98 -29.29
CA ARG A 185 14.48 -23.73 -29.96
C ARG A 185 14.68 -24.50 -31.27
N ALA A 186 13.96 -25.61 -31.47
CA ALA A 186 14.05 -26.44 -32.67
C ALA A 186 13.12 -25.91 -33.78
N ALA A 187 11.91 -25.48 -33.44
CA ALA A 187 11.02 -24.77 -34.35
C ALA A 187 11.40 -23.29 -34.55
N GLY A 188 12.17 -22.70 -33.63
CA GLY A 188 12.51 -21.26 -33.64
C GLY A 188 11.38 -20.35 -33.16
N VAL A 189 10.42 -20.89 -32.42
CA VAL A 189 9.18 -20.21 -31.99
C VAL A 189 9.26 -19.85 -30.51
N TYR A 190 9.45 -18.56 -30.20
CA TYR A 190 9.45 -18.11 -28.80
C TYR A 190 8.04 -18.08 -28.20
N ALA A 191 7.06 -17.61 -28.96
CA ALA A 191 5.65 -17.59 -28.59
C ALA A 191 4.77 -17.89 -29.82
N ASP A 192 3.60 -18.50 -29.61
CA ASP A 192 2.66 -18.84 -30.68
C ASP A 192 1.82 -17.60 -31.07
N PRO A 193 1.99 -17.05 -32.29
CA PRO A 193 1.28 -15.84 -32.70
C PRO A 193 -0.24 -16.03 -32.88
N ALA A 194 -0.74 -17.27 -32.96
CA ALA A 194 -2.18 -17.54 -32.98
C ALA A 194 -2.85 -17.40 -31.61
N LYS A 195 -2.04 -17.33 -30.54
CA LYS A 195 -2.46 -17.29 -29.12
C LYS A 195 -2.21 -15.93 -28.45
N LEU A 196 -1.91 -14.91 -29.26
CA LEU A 196 -1.64 -13.54 -28.83
C LEU A 196 -2.81 -12.63 -29.21
N HIS A 197 -3.62 -12.29 -28.23
CA HIS A 197 -4.84 -11.52 -28.43
C HIS A 197 -4.62 -10.05 -28.14
N ARG A 198 -5.20 -9.21 -29.00
CA ARG A 198 -5.12 -7.76 -28.89
C ARG A 198 -6.21 -7.25 -27.96
N VAL A 199 -5.81 -6.75 -26.79
CA VAL A 199 -6.70 -6.00 -25.89
C VAL A 199 -7.06 -4.68 -26.56
N GLU A 200 -8.35 -4.35 -26.59
CA GLU A 200 -8.85 -3.01 -26.90
C GLU A 200 -9.83 -2.52 -25.82
N VAL A 201 -9.59 -1.29 -25.36
CA VAL A 201 -10.41 -0.53 -24.40
C VAL A 201 -10.54 0.89 -24.94
N ASP A 202 -11.78 1.39 -24.96
CA ASP A 202 -12.12 2.75 -25.36
C ASP A 202 -13.35 3.20 -24.56
N GLY A 203 -13.13 3.51 -23.27
CA GLY A 203 -14.20 3.86 -22.33
C GLY A 203 -14.23 5.35 -21.99
N ARG A 204 -14.76 5.67 -20.80
CA ARG A 204 -14.88 7.04 -20.29
C ARG A 204 -13.54 7.54 -19.77
N PHE A 205 -12.80 6.70 -19.04
CA PHE A 205 -11.62 7.08 -18.28
C PHE A 205 -10.30 6.56 -18.89
N GLN A 206 -10.35 5.43 -19.59
CA GLN A 206 -9.20 4.70 -20.10
C GLN A 206 -9.32 4.44 -21.61
N ARG A 207 -8.18 4.55 -22.30
CA ARG A 207 -8.02 4.09 -23.68
C ARG A 207 -6.73 3.30 -23.78
N SER A 208 -6.80 2.08 -24.31
CA SER A 208 -5.66 1.16 -24.37
C SER A 208 -5.87 0.14 -25.47
N ARG A 209 -4.91 -0.02 -26.38
CA ARG A 209 -5.03 -0.92 -27.53
C ARG A 209 -3.68 -1.56 -27.89
N GLY A 210 -3.55 -2.87 -27.75
CA GLY A 210 -2.31 -3.61 -28.03
C GLY A 210 -2.31 -5.05 -27.51
N VAL A 211 -1.24 -5.79 -27.81
CA VAL A 211 -0.93 -7.07 -27.14
C VAL A 211 -0.08 -6.76 -25.91
N PHE A 212 -0.30 -7.46 -24.79
CA PHE A 212 0.47 -7.27 -23.57
C PHE A 212 1.94 -7.69 -23.78
N ALA A 213 2.89 -6.92 -23.23
CA ALA A 213 4.31 -7.20 -23.40
C ALA A 213 4.90 -8.22 -22.40
N VAL A 214 4.07 -8.78 -21.49
CA VAL A 214 4.48 -9.82 -20.54
C VAL A 214 3.71 -11.10 -20.86
N PRO A 215 4.37 -12.27 -20.97
CA PRO A 215 3.70 -13.56 -21.11
C PRO A 215 2.96 -13.93 -19.81
N PRO A 216 2.11 -14.98 -19.79
CA PRO A 216 1.46 -15.45 -18.57
C PRO A 216 2.44 -15.66 -17.40
N THR A 217 1.97 -15.30 -16.20
CA THR A 217 2.73 -15.27 -14.95
C THR A 217 2.04 -16.15 -13.90
N PRO A 218 2.71 -16.52 -12.78
CA PRO A 218 2.21 -17.57 -11.87
C PRO A 218 0.79 -17.36 -11.33
N GLN A 219 0.37 -16.11 -11.07
CA GLN A 219 -1.00 -15.78 -10.65
C GLN A 219 -1.85 -15.17 -11.78
N ARG A 220 -1.22 -14.81 -12.92
CA ARG A 220 -1.67 -13.83 -13.93
C ARG A 220 -1.98 -12.45 -13.34
N THR A 221 -3.06 -12.38 -12.58
CA THR A 221 -3.49 -11.21 -11.81
C THR A 221 -2.94 -11.30 -10.37
N PRO A 222 -2.40 -10.22 -9.77
CA PRO A 222 -1.98 -10.19 -8.36
C PRO A 222 -3.15 -10.50 -7.40
N VAL A 223 -2.89 -10.83 -6.14
CA VAL A 223 -3.97 -10.93 -5.13
C VAL A 223 -4.59 -9.54 -4.94
N LEU A 224 -5.89 -9.39 -5.14
CA LEU A 224 -6.53 -8.07 -5.09
C LEU A 224 -6.96 -7.72 -3.66
N PHE A 225 -6.30 -6.74 -3.06
CA PHE A 225 -6.61 -6.16 -1.74
C PHE A 225 -7.36 -4.82 -1.89
N GLN A 226 -8.22 -4.47 -0.94
CA GLN A 226 -8.93 -3.18 -0.93
C GLN A 226 -9.34 -2.76 0.50
N ALA A 227 -9.49 -1.45 0.76
CA ALA A 227 -9.74 -0.88 2.11
C ALA A 227 -10.83 0.22 2.15
N GLY A 228 -11.73 0.26 1.18
CA GLY A 228 -12.71 1.33 0.98
C GLY A 228 -13.98 1.16 1.81
N THR A 229 -14.17 2.01 2.82
CA THR A 229 -15.27 1.90 3.80
C THR A 229 -16.59 2.58 3.40
N SER A 230 -16.57 3.53 2.45
CA SER A 230 -17.78 4.17 1.91
C SER A 230 -18.66 3.19 1.13
N ASP A 231 -19.95 3.48 0.94
CA ASP A 231 -20.88 2.52 0.29
C ASP A 231 -20.42 2.12 -1.13
N ARG A 232 -20.00 3.09 -1.95
CA ARG A 232 -19.38 2.83 -3.26
C ARG A 232 -18.07 2.04 -3.15
N GLY A 233 -17.31 2.27 -2.08
CA GLY A 233 -16.07 1.56 -1.76
C GLY A 233 -16.28 0.10 -1.34
N ARG A 234 -17.29 -0.20 -0.52
CA ARG A 234 -17.64 -1.57 -0.12
C ARG A 234 -18.25 -2.36 -1.28
N ALA A 235 -19.06 -1.72 -2.12
CA ALA A 235 -19.53 -2.31 -3.38
C ALA A 235 -18.37 -2.63 -4.35
N TYR A 236 -17.38 -1.72 -4.47
CA TYR A 236 -16.16 -1.99 -5.23
C TYR A 236 -15.37 -3.16 -4.62
N ALA A 237 -15.19 -3.18 -3.30
CA ALA A 237 -14.50 -4.24 -2.57
C ALA A 237 -15.12 -5.62 -2.85
N ALA A 238 -16.44 -5.73 -2.69
CA ALA A 238 -17.19 -6.96 -2.89
C ALA A 238 -17.15 -7.47 -4.34
N ARG A 239 -17.21 -6.57 -5.32
CA ARG A 239 -17.04 -6.92 -6.74
C ARG A 239 -15.63 -7.40 -7.06
N ASN A 240 -14.61 -6.75 -6.49
CA ASN A 240 -13.27 -6.73 -7.08
C ASN A 240 -12.16 -7.37 -6.22
N ALA A 241 -12.31 -7.47 -4.90
CA ALA A 241 -11.25 -7.85 -3.97
C ALA A 241 -11.34 -9.31 -3.50
N GLU A 242 -10.18 -9.88 -3.20
CA GLU A 242 -9.97 -11.19 -2.57
C GLU A 242 -9.67 -11.05 -1.08
N ALA A 243 -9.07 -9.91 -0.69
CA ALA A 243 -8.95 -9.49 0.69
C ALA A 243 -9.48 -8.07 0.88
N VAL A 244 -10.28 -7.87 1.92
CA VAL A 244 -10.73 -6.55 2.36
C VAL A 244 -10.12 -6.24 3.72
N PHE A 245 -9.37 -5.14 3.78
CA PHE A 245 -8.82 -4.59 5.01
C PHE A 245 -9.87 -3.72 5.68
N ILE A 246 -10.20 -4.04 6.94
CA ILE A 246 -11.10 -3.24 7.79
C ILE A 246 -10.36 -2.75 9.04
N GLN A 247 -10.83 -1.65 9.61
CA GLN A 247 -10.45 -1.26 10.97
C GLN A 247 -11.58 -1.59 11.94
N GLY A 248 -11.53 -2.82 12.47
CA GLY A 248 -12.42 -3.28 13.52
C GLY A 248 -11.95 -2.76 14.89
N GLN A 249 -12.81 -2.01 15.58
CA GLN A 249 -12.52 -1.53 16.95
C GLN A 249 -13.32 -2.26 18.04
N THR A 250 -14.31 -3.06 17.65
CA THR A 250 -15.05 -3.97 18.54
C THR A 250 -15.47 -5.21 17.76
N ILE A 251 -15.61 -6.35 18.45
CA ILE A 251 -16.01 -7.63 17.86
C ILE A 251 -17.34 -7.49 17.10
N ALA A 252 -18.32 -6.79 17.67
CA ALA A 252 -19.63 -6.56 17.04
C ALA A 252 -19.55 -5.68 15.78
N SER A 253 -18.66 -4.67 15.75
CA SER A 253 -18.46 -3.84 14.56
C SER A 253 -17.72 -4.61 13.45
N ALA A 254 -16.74 -5.44 13.80
CA ALA A 254 -16.05 -6.30 12.86
C ALA A 254 -17.02 -7.35 12.27
N ALA A 255 -17.86 -7.98 13.11
CA ALA A 255 -18.91 -8.91 12.67
C ALA A 255 -19.89 -8.28 11.67
N ALA A 256 -20.30 -7.02 11.92
CA ALA A 256 -21.17 -6.28 11.01
C ALA A 256 -20.48 -6.01 9.65
N HIS A 257 -19.21 -5.60 9.65
CA HIS A 257 -18.44 -5.40 8.42
C HIS A 257 -18.24 -6.70 7.64
N VAL A 258 -17.86 -7.80 8.31
CA VAL A 258 -17.75 -9.13 7.72
C VAL A 258 -19.08 -9.56 7.08
N THR A 259 -20.19 -9.34 7.78
CA THR A 259 -21.54 -9.70 7.27
C THR A 259 -21.91 -8.90 6.03
N ASP A 260 -21.70 -7.58 6.03
CA ASP A 260 -21.99 -6.74 4.86
C ASP A 260 -21.08 -7.10 3.68
N ILE A 261 -19.75 -7.16 3.87
CA ILE A 261 -18.79 -7.48 2.79
C ILE A 261 -19.15 -8.80 2.08
N ARG A 262 -19.47 -9.85 2.84
CA ARG A 262 -19.85 -11.16 2.27
C ARG A 262 -21.21 -11.12 1.59
N ALA A 263 -22.20 -10.42 2.15
CA ALA A 263 -23.52 -10.24 1.52
C ALA A 263 -23.44 -9.42 0.22
N GLN A 264 -22.60 -8.38 0.16
CA GLN A 264 -22.35 -7.62 -1.07
C GLN A 264 -21.66 -8.50 -2.14
N ALA A 265 -20.77 -9.41 -1.74
CA ALA A 265 -20.11 -10.34 -2.68
C ALA A 265 -21.11 -11.35 -3.26
N GLU A 266 -22.02 -11.87 -2.43
CA GLU A 266 -23.13 -12.74 -2.84
C GLU A 266 -24.13 -12.03 -3.77
N LEU A 267 -24.45 -10.76 -3.51
CA LEU A 267 -25.21 -9.91 -4.43
C LEU A 267 -24.47 -9.66 -5.76
N GLY A 268 -23.14 -9.68 -5.73
CA GLY A 268 -22.26 -9.63 -6.91
C GLY A 268 -22.10 -10.96 -7.64
N GLY A 269 -22.69 -12.06 -7.16
CA GLY A 269 -22.61 -13.39 -7.78
C GLY A 269 -21.35 -14.21 -7.42
N ARG A 270 -20.56 -13.76 -6.44
CA ARG A 270 -19.43 -14.51 -5.86
C ARG A 270 -19.89 -15.25 -4.60
N ALA A 271 -19.12 -16.20 -4.09
CA ALA A 271 -19.37 -16.71 -2.74
C ALA A 271 -18.85 -15.69 -1.70
N GLY A 272 -19.54 -15.52 -0.58
CA GLY A 272 -19.05 -14.69 0.54
C GLY A 272 -17.68 -15.15 1.07
N THR A 273 -17.33 -16.43 0.88
CA THR A 273 -16.01 -17.00 1.22
C THR A 273 -14.89 -16.65 0.25
N ASP A 274 -15.18 -16.09 -0.92
CA ASP A 274 -14.18 -15.64 -1.90
C ASP A 274 -13.53 -14.30 -1.49
N VAL A 275 -13.98 -13.72 -0.37
CA VAL A 275 -13.49 -12.46 0.19
C VAL A 275 -13.03 -12.70 1.63
N ALA A 276 -11.72 -12.76 1.82
CA ALA A 276 -11.10 -12.71 3.13
C ALA A 276 -11.26 -11.30 3.73
N VAL A 277 -11.55 -11.20 5.01
CA VAL A 277 -11.65 -9.95 5.77
C VAL A 277 -10.57 -9.94 6.84
N VAL A 278 -9.64 -8.99 6.73
CA VAL A 278 -8.49 -8.85 7.62
C VAL A 278 -8.63 -7.55 8.41
N THR A 279 -8.40 -7.60 9.73
CA THR A 279 -8.43 -6.39 10.56
C THR A 279 -7.03 -5.91 10.93
N GLY A 280 -6.85 -4.60 11.06
CA GLY A 280 -5.68 -4.03 11.73
C GLY A 280 -5.69 -4.38 13.21
N MET A 281 -4.50 -4.63 13.77
CA MET A 281 -4.34 -5.00 15.16
C MET A 281 -3.00 -4.51 15.71
N THR A 282 -3.03 -3.57 16.66
CA THR A 282 -1.87 -3.16 17.44
C THR A 282 -1.74 -4.08 18.66
N VAL A 283 -0.60 -4.75 18.82
CA VAL A 283 -0.33 -5.65 19.96
C VAL A 283 0.86 -5.15 20.78
N THR A 284 0.66 -5.02 22.10
CA THR A 284 1.76 -4.86 23.07
C THR A 284 1.84 -6.11 23.93
N VAL A 285 2.92 -6.88 23.80
CA VAL A 285 3.14 -8.13 24.56
C VAL A 285 4.47 -8.10 25.30
N ALA A 286 4.48 -8.69 26.49
CA ALA A 286 5.67 -8.93 27.31
C ALA A 286 5.53 -10.28 28.05
N ALA A 287 6.51 -10.66 28.85
CA ALA A 287 6.44 -11.89 29.65
C ALA A 287 5.28 -11.88 30.67
N THR A 288 4.94 -10.71 31.21
CA THR A 288 3.81 -10.52 32.14
C THR A 288 2.91 -9.33 31.76
N SER A 289 1.65 -9.38 32.20
CA SER A 289 0.65 -8.34 31.95
C SER A 289 1.09 -6.94 32.44
N PRO A 290 1.68 -6.76 33.65
CA PRO A 290 2.18 -5.45 34.10
C PRO A 290 3.31 -4.88 33.24
N GLU A 291 4.20 -5.72 32.71
CA GLU A 291 5.28 -5.29 31.80
C GLU A 291 4.70 -4.84 30.45
N ALA A 292 3.72 -5.56 29.91
CA ALA A 292 3.03 -5.18 28.67
C ALA A 292 2.28 -3.86 28.83
N HIS A 293 1.62 -3.63 29.97
CA HIS A 293 0.98 -2.34 30.28
C HIS A 293 2.00 -1.20 30.49
N ALA A 294 3.18 -1.48 31.04
CA ALA A 294 4.26 -0.48 31.12
C ALA A 294 4.76 -0.09 29.72
N LEU A 295 5.03 -1.07 28.84
CA LEU A 295 5.38 -0.82 27.45
C LEU A 295 4.28 -0.06 26.69
N ARG A 296 3.00 -0.36 26.95
CA ARG A 296 1.88 0.38 26.33
C ARG A 296 1.86 1.84 26.79
N ALA A 297 2.15 2.12 28.05
CA ALA A 297 2.27 3.48 28.57
C ALA A 297 3.50 4.23 28.03
N GLU A 298 4.63 3.54 27.81
CA GLU A 298 5.79 4.11 27.10
C GLU A 298 5.42 4.51 25.67
N TYR A 299 4.81 3.60 24.91
CA TYR A 299 4.35 3.85 23.54
C TYR A 299 3.38 5.05 23.49
N GLU A 300 2.37 5.07 24.37
CA GLU A 300 1.41 6.18 24.43
C GLU A 300 2.03 7.51 24.89
N ALA A 301 3.19 7.51 25.56
CA ALA A 301 3.89 8.74 25.95
C ALA A 301 4.62 9.42 24.78
N LEU A 302 4.94 8.68 23.71
CA LEU A 302 5.55 9.22 22.49
C LEU A 302 4.59 10.10 21.68
N LEU A 303 3.28 9.80 21.74
CA LEU A 303 2.27 10.35 20.84
C LEU A 303 1.72 11.68 21.37
N GLN A 304 2.05 12.81 20.72
CA GLN A 304 1.68 14.14 21.23
C GLN A 304 0.31 14.62 20.76
N HIS A 305 -0.23 15.65 21.44
CA HIS A 305 -1.51 16.29 21.08
C HIS A 305 -1.42 17.02 19.73
N ASP A 306 -0.31 17.68 19.43
CA ASP A 306 -0.08 18.39 18.15
C ASP A 306 -0.14 17.45 16.93
N ASP A 307 0.49 16.28 17.05
CA ASP A 307 0.51 15.27 15.97
C ASP A 307 -0.88 14.69 15.76
N ALA A 308 -1.57 14.40 16.86
CA ALA A 308 -2.96 13.97 16.84
C ALA A 308 -3.87 15.02 16.23
N ALA A 309 -3.64 16.31 16.47
CA ALA A 309 -4.41 17.40 15.86
C ALA A 309 -4.18 17.47 14.34
N VAL A 310 -2.93 17.36 13.88
CA VAL A 310 -2.59 17.32 12.44
C VAL A 310 -3.21 16.11 11.75
N MET A 311 -3.09 14.91 12.32
CA MET A 311 -3.69 13.69 11.77
C MET A 311 -5.23 13.74 11.81
N PHE A 312 -5.82 14.24 12.90
CA PHE A 312 -7.26 14.39 13.05
C PHE A 312 -7.83 15.40 12.03
N ALA A 313 -7.15 16.51 11.81
CA ALA A 313 -7.53 17.52 10.82
C ALA A 313 -7.48 16.94 9.39
N GLY A 314 -6.39 16.24 9.03
CA GLY A 314 -6.26 15.57 7.73
C GLY A 314 -7.28 14.45 7.47
N ILE A 315 -7.73 13.75 8.52
CA ILE A 315 -8.68 12.62 8.42
C ILE A 315 -10.15 13.08 8.52
N THR A 316 -10.45 14.15 9.25
CA THR A 316 -11.84 14.57 9.55
C THR A 316 -12.27 15.90 8.94
N GLY A 317 -11.32 16.74 8.48
CA GLY A 317 -11.58 18.10 8.03
C GLY A 317 -11.95 19.09 9.15
N LEU A 318 -11.84 18.71 10.43
CA LEU A 318 -11.92 19.63 11.57
C LEU A 318 -10.51 19.91 12.09
N ASP A 319 -10.00 21.10 11.81
CA ASP A 319 -8.72 21.55 12.36
C ASP A 319 -8.83 21.82 13.87
N LEU A 320 -7.90 21.25 14.63
CA LEU A 320 -7.70 21.44 16.07
C LEU A 320 -6.28 21.90 16.40
N THR A 321 -5.44 22.18 15.39
CA THR A 321 -4.04 22.56 15.59
C THR A 321 -3.94 23.92 16.27
N GLY A 322 -3.07 24.03 17.28
CA GLY A 322 -2.90 25.26 18.07
C GLY A 322 -4.10 25.67 18.94
N ILE A 323 -5.17 24.88 18.99
CA ILE A 323 -6.33 25.15 19.87
C ILE A 323 -5.99 24.71 21.30
N ASP A 324 -6.35 25.54 22.28
CA ASP A 324 -6.19 25.23 23.71
C ASP A 324 -6.88 23.88 24.07
N PRO A 325 -6.14 22.86 24.54
CA PRO A 325 -6.71 21.58 24.96
C PRO A 325 -7.79 21.70 26.05
N ALA A 326 -7.79 22.79 26.83
CA ALA A 326 -8.83 23.06 27.83
C ALA A 326 -10.12 23.65 27.24
N MET A 327 -10.14 24.11 25.99
CA MET A 327 -11.33 24.63 25.32
C MET A 327 -12.38 23.54 25.16
N ARG A 328 -13.66 23.85 25.44
CA ARG A 328 -14.77 22.93 25.19
C ARG A 328 -15.12 22.94 23.71
N VAL A 329 -15.45 21.77 23.18
CA VAL A 329 -15.80 21.57 21.77
C VAL A 329 -17.02 22.41 21.35
N VAL A 330 -17.98 22.63 22.27
CA VAL A 330 -19.14 23.52 22.05
C VAL A 330 -18.79 24.99 21.81
N ASP A 331 -17.61 25.45 22.23
CA ASP A 331 -17.17 26.85 22.11
C ASP A 331 -16.35 27.10 20.82
N LEU A 332 -16.05 26.04 20.05
CA LEU A 332 -15.29 26.11 18.78
C LEU A 332 -16.03 26.93 17.72
N ARG A 333 -15.32 27.88 17.12
CA ARG A 333 -15.80 28.73 16.02
C ARG A 333 -15.01 28.46 14.74
N THR A 334 -15.18 27.26 14.22
CA THR A 334 -14.63 26.84 12.92
C THR A 334 -15.71 26.95 11.84
N ASP A 335 -15.38 27.45 10.65
CA ASP A 335 -16.31 27.46 9.51
C ASP A 335 -16.44 26.06 8.87
N LEU A 336 -15.36 25.28 8.91
CA LEU A 336 -15.34 23.85 8.57
C LEU A 336 -15.63 22.98 9.81
N GLY A 337 -16.08 21.74 9.59
CA GLY A 337 -16.24 20.75 10.67
C GLY A 337 -17.42 20.96 11.64
N GLN A 338 -18.29 21.97 11.47
CA GLN A 338 -19.44 22.24 12.36
C GLN A 338 -20.34 21.02 12.65
N THR A 339 -20.56 20.14 11.66
CA THR A 339 -21.32 18.89 11.85
C THR A 339 -20.62 17.92 12.80
N LEU A 340 -19.29 17.88 12.77
CA LEU A 340 -18.45 17.04 13.64
C LEU A 340 -18.39 17.64 15.06
N VAL A 341 -18.21 18.95 15.18
CA VAL A 341 -18.31 19.71 16.44
C VAL A 341 -19.66 19.44 17.12
N GLN A 342 -20.77 19.53 16.36
CA GLN A 342 -22.11 19.20 16.86
C GLN A 342 -22.27 17.72 17.24
N ARG A 343 -21.58 16.78 16.59
CA ARG A 343 -21.62 15.35 16.94
C ARG A 343 -21.01 15.13 18.33
N TYR A 344 -19.81 15.64 18.56
CA TYR A 344 -19.15 15.57 19.87
C TYR A 344 -19.96 16.29 20.96
N ALA A 345 -20.42 17.52 20.68
CA ALA A 345 -21.27 18.30 21.60
C ALA A 345 -22.57 17.60 21.99
N ARG A 346 -23.20 16.82 21.09
CA ARG A 346 -24.39 16.01 21.39
C ARG A 346 -24.09 14.77 22.23
N GLN A 347 -22.86 14.26 22.20
CA GLN A 347 -22.43 13.13 23.02
C GLN A 347 -21.99 13.59 24.42
N ASN A 348 -21.25 14.70 24.50
CA ASN A 348 -20.86 15.35 25.75
C ASN A 348 -20.67 16.87 25.52
N PRO A 349 -21.56 17.74 26.02
CA PRO A 349 -21.43 19.20 25.88
C PRO A 349 -20.18 19.79 26.56
N GLU A 350 -19.63 19.12 27.57
CA GLU A 350 -18.43 19.56 28.30
C GLU A 350 -17.14 18.93 27.76
N MET A 351 -17.21 18.14 26.67
CA MET A 351 -16.05 17.55 26.01
C MET A 351 -15.04 18.64 25.64
N ARG A 352 -13.78 18.43 25.97
CA ARG A 352 -12.67 19.34 25.64
C ARG A 352 -11.86 18.86 24.46
N VAL A 353 -11.16 19.79 23.81
CA VAL A 353 -10.26 19.51 22.69
C VAL A 353 -9.20 18.48 23.09
N GLY A 354 -8.59 18.63 24.28
CA GLY A 354 -7.62 17.68 24.81
C GLY A 354 -8.17 16.26 24.99
N GLU A 355 -9.45 16.09 25.35
CA GLU A 355 -10.08 14.77 25.47
C GLU A 355 -10.28 14.08 24.12
N ILE A 356 -10.52 14.85 23.05
CA ILE A 356 -10.53 14.33 21.67
C ILE A 356 -9.11 13.93 21.26
N LEU A 357 -8.11 14.78 21.53
CA LEU A 357 -6.72 14.52 21.15
C LEU A 357 -6.11 13.34 21.94
N ASP A 358 -6.43 13.16 23.22
CA ASP A 358 -6.02 11.97 24.00
C ASP A 358 -6.66 10.67 23.47
N GLN A 359 -7.94 10.70 23.12
CA GLN A 359 -8.59 9.54 22.49
C GLN A 359 -8.02 9.26 21.09
N PHE A 360 -7.76 10.30 20.31
CA PHE A 360 -7.29 10.16 18.94
C PHE A 360 -5.80 9.79 18.84
N ARG A 361 -4.93 10.26 19.74
CA ARG A 361 -3.51 9.85 19.73
C ARG A 361 -3.32 8.39 20.12
N THR A 362 -4.12 7.90 21.08
CA THR A 362 -4.00 6.51 21.59
C THR A 362 -4.69 5.47 20.69
N ARG A 363 -5.86 5.80 20.12
CA ARG A 363 -6.66 4.87 19.29
C ARG A 363 -6.61 5.18 17.79
N ALA A 364 -6.47 6.46 17.41
CA ALA A 364 -6.42 6.95 16.04
C ALA A 364 -7.52 6.32 15.13
N ILE A 365 -7.14 5.96 13.91
CA ILE A 365 -7.90 5.11 12.99
C ILE A 365 -7.47 3.62 13.07
N ARG A 366 -6.69 3.24 14.09
CA ARG A 366 -6.20 1.87 14.27
C ARG A 366 -7.33 0.92 14.68
N GLY A 367 -7.11 -0.37 14.45
CA GLY A 367 -8.07 -1.44 14.69
C GLY A 367 -8.10 -1.88 16.16
N PHE A 368 -8.02 -3.19 16.39
CA PHE A 368 -8.00 -3.74 17.74
C PHE A 368 -6.68 -3.38 18.44
N GLN A 369 -6.73 -3.09 19.74
CA GLN A 369 -5.55 -2.74 20.53
C GLN A 369 -5.47 -3.67 21.74
N ILE A 370 -4.56 -4.65 21.67
CA ILE A 370 -4.40 -5.70 22.67
C ILE A 370 -3.15 -5.41 23.52
N THR A 371 -3.23 -5.63 24.82
CA THR A 371 -2.09 -5.46 25.73
C THR A 371 -2.16 -6.47 26.88
N GLY A 372 -1.11 -7.28 27.06
CA GLY A 372 -1.05 -8.27 28.15
C GLY A 372 0.12 -9.24 28.05
N SER A 373 0.10 -10.25 28.91
CA SER A 373 0.98 -11.44 28.83
C SER A 373 0.64 -12.29 27.59
N PRO A 374 1.49 -13.26 27.21
CA PRO A 374 1.34 -13.94 25.92
C PRO A 374 0.05 -14.76 25.82
N THR A 375 -0.41 -15.31 26.95
CA THR A 375 -1.68 -16.03 27.05
C THR A 375 -2.87 -15.10 26.89
N GLU A 376 -2.90 -13.95 27.57
CA GLU A 376 -3.98 -12.96 27.46
C GLU A 376 -4.10 -12.45 26.01
N VAL A 377 -2.97 -12.19 25.35
CA VAL A 377 -2.90 -11.77 23.95
C VAL A 377 -3.43 -12.86 23.01
N ALA A 378 -3.04 -14.12 23.20
CA ALA A 378 -3.53 -15.23 22.38
C ALA A 378 -5.04 -15.50 22.60
N ASP A 379 -5.52 -15.40 23.85
CA ASP A 379 -6.93 -15.55 24.21
C ASP A 379 -7.79 -14.46 23.57
N GLU A 380 -7.34 -13.19 23.59
CA GLU A 380 -8.07 -12.07 22.99
C GLU A 380 -8.07 -12.13 21.45
N ILE A 381 -6.96 -12.56 20.82
CA ILE A 381 -6.90 -12.81 19.36
C ILE A 381 -7.93 -13.87 18.95
N GLU A 382 -8.01 -15.00 19.67
CA GLU A 382 -9.01 -16.03 19.38
C GLU A 382 -10.44 -15.52 19.58
N ALA A 383 -10.70 -14.79 20.68
CA ALA A 383 -12.01 -14.21 20.96
C ALA A 383 -12.46 -13.20 19.90
N ILE A 384 -11.54 -12.38 19.38
CA ILE A 384 -11.82 -11.44 18.29
C ILE A 384 -12.09 -12.20 16.99
N VAL A 385 -11.26 -13.18 16.61
CA VAL A 385 -11.41 -13.94 15.37
C VAL A 385 -12.72 -14.73 15.36
N ASP A 386 -12.97 -15.56 16.38
CA ASP A 386 -14.16 -16.41 16.43
C ASP A 386 -15.44 -15.59 16.66
N GLY A 387 -15.36 -14.51 17.45
CA GLY A 387 -16.50 -13.66 17.76
C GLY A 387 -16.92 -12.73 16.62
N SER A 388 -16.01 -12.40 15.68
CA SER A 388 -16.31 -11.51 14.55
C SER A 388 -16.34 -12.19 13.19
N GLY A 389 -15.79 -13.41 13.06
CA GLY A 389 -15.78 -14.16 11.80
C GLY A 389 -14.83 -13.60 10.74
N ILE A 390 -13.90 -12.71 11.13
CA ILE A 390 -12.75 -12.30 10.30
C ILE A 390 -11.89 -13.51 9.92
N ASP A 391 -11.10 -13.33 8.87
CA ASP A 391 -10.27 -14.37 8.28
C ASP A 391 -8.78 -14.20 8.66
N GLY A 392 -8.38 -13.00 9.07
CA GLY A 392 -7.01 -12.71 9.48
C GLY A 392 -6.82 -11.44 10.32
N ILE A 393 -5.60 -11.29 10.83
CA ILE A 393 -5.11 -10.08 11.49
C ILE A 393 -3.89 -9.55 10.74
N MET A 394 -3.73 -8.23 10.75
CA MET A 394 -2.56 -7.54 10.20
C MET A 394 -1.96 -6.68 11.30
N LEU A 395 -0.73 -7.03 11.72
CA LEU A 395 -0.08 -6.37 12.85
C LEU A 395 0.33 -4.95 12.50
N GLU A 396 -0.12 -3.99 13.30
CA GLU A 396 0.28 -2.59 13.28
C GLU A 396 1.35 -2.40 14.38
N PRO A 397 2.56 -1.88 14.08
CA PRO A 397 3.62 -1.79 15.07
C PRO A 397 3.31 -0.68 16.09
N THR A 398 3.80 -0.87 17.31
CA THR A 398 3.77 0.14 18.37
C THR A 398 4.95 1.10 18.21
N PHE A 399 6.13 0.71 18.66
CA PHE A 399 7.35 1.53 18.59
C PHE A 399 7.93 1.68 17.17
N GLY A 400 7.25 1.16 16.13
CA GLY A 400 7.85 0.84 14.83
C GLY A 400 8.76 -0.39 14.90
N GLY A 401 9.45 -0.68 13.80
CA GLY A 401 10.63 -1.55 13.77
C GLY A 401 10.40 -3.07 13.87
N PRO A 402 11.44 -3.87 13.57
CA PRO A 402 11.42 -5.32 13.76
C PRO A 402 11.09 -5.76 15.19
N ASP A 403 11.52 -5.02 16.22
CA ASP A 403 11.41 -5.42 17.62
C ASP A 403 9.95 -5.59 18.10
N ALA A 404 9.02 -4.78 17.58
CA ALA A 404 7.60 -4.94 17.86
C ALA A 404 7.05 -6.28 17.32
N TYR A 405 7.50 -6.71 16.14
CA TYR A 405 7.13 -8.01 15.57
C TYR A 405 7.86 -9.16 16.25
N ARG A 406 9.15 -9.01 16.60
CA ARG A 406 9.94 -10.03 17.32
C ARG A 406 9.27 -10.43 18.63
N ALA A 407 8.79 -9.47 19.43
CA ALA A 407 8.06 -9.76 20.66
C ALA A 407 6.81 -10.63 20.41
N PHE A 408 6.07 -10.40 19.31
CA PHE A 408 4.93 -11.22 18.91
C PHE A 408 5.37 -12.61 18.40
N ILE A 409 6.43 -12.68 17.61
CA ILE A 409 7.02 -13.90 17.04
C ILE A 409 7.53 -14.85 18.14
N GLU A 410 8.19 -14.31 19.16
CA GLU A 410 8.76 -15.10 20.26
C GLU A 410 7.70 -15.54 21.27
N LEU A 411 6.72 -14.68 21.58
CA LEU A 411 5.80 -14.91 22.70
C LEU A 411 4.43 -15.45 22.27
N VAL A 412 3.86 -14.98 21.16
CA VAL A 412 2.44 -15.22 20.80
C VAL A 412 2.30 -16.28 19.70
N VAL A 413 3.14 -16.22 18.66
CA VAL A 413 3.11 -17.20 17.55
C VAL A 413 3.23 -18.67 18.01
N PRO A 414 4.06 -19.04 19.01
CA PRO A 414 4.10 -20.42 19.51
C PRO A 414 2.78 -20.89 20.11
N LEU A 415 2.09 -20.03 20.87
CA LEU A 415 0.79 -20.33 21.48
C LEU A 415 -0.31 -20.48 20.41
N LEU A 416 -0.32 -19.60 19.41
CA LEU A 416 -1.26 -19.68 18.29
C LEU A 416 -1.01 -20.95 17.43
N ARG A 417 0.23 -21.43 17.31
CA ARG A 417 0.54 -22.74 16.72
C ARG A 417 0.04 -23.91 17.55
N GLU A 418 0.29 -23.90 18.86
CA GLU A 418 -0.20 -24.95 19.79
C GLU A 418 -1.73 -25.08 19.74
N ARG A 419 -2.44 -23.95 19.62
CA ARG A 419 -3.91 -23.88 19.48
C ARG A 419 -4.44 -24.27 18.08
N GLY A 420 -3.55 -24.49 17.10
CA GLY A 420 -3.91 -24.79 15.72
C GLY A 420 -4.52 -23.61 14.95
N ARG A 421 -4.13 -22.38 15.31
CA ARG A 421 -4.52 -21.13 14.64
C ARG A 421 -3.52 -20.68 13.57
N LEU A 422 -2.26 -21.08 13.70
CA LEU A 422 -1.21 -20.86 12.69
C LEU A 422 -0.59 -22.21 12.32
N ASP A 423 -0.15 -22.32 11.07
CA ASP A 423 0.56 -23.53 10.63
C ASP A 423 1.95 -23.62 11.28
N THR A 424 2.40 -24.85 11.51
CA THR A 424 3.81 -25.15 11.73
C THR A 424 4.54 -25.02 10.39
N PRO A 425 5.64 -24.24 10.28
CA PRO A 425 6.43 -24.17 9.05
C PRO A 425 6.91 -25.56 8.66
N VAL A 426 6.62 -25.95 7.41
CA VAL A 426 7.08 -27.20 6.81
C VAL A 426 8.18 -26.86 5.81
N ASP A 427 9.20 -27.71 5.68
CA ASP A 427 10.29 -27.55 4.69
C ASP A 427 9.84 -27.78 3.23
N ALA A 428 8.54 -27.64 2.95
CA ALA A 428 7.95 -27.75 1.61
C ALA A 428 7.71 -26.35 1.05
N VAL A 429 8.20 -26.09 -0.17
CA VAL A 429 7.96 -24.83 -0.90
C VAL A 429 6.45 -24.66 -1.12
N ALA A 430 5.85 -23.64 -0.50
CA ALA A 430 4.42 -23.38 -0.56
C ALA A 430 4.12 -22.25 -1.55
N THR A 431 3.16 -22.46 -2.46
CA THR A 431 2.74 -21.44 -3.43
C THR A 431 1.85 -20.39 -2.76
N ALA A 432 2.48 -19.52 -1.95
CA ALA A 432 1.82 -18.66 -0.98
C ALA A 432 1.67 -17.19 -1.44
N SER A 433 0.48 -16.86 -1.94
CA SER A 433 -0.14 -15.55 -1.71
C SER A 433 -1.64 -15.66 -1.89
N ARG A 434 -2.08 -16.07 -3.10
CA ARG A 434 -3.47 -16.40 -3.41
C ARG A 434 -3.97 -17.52 -2.49
N THR A 435 -3.24 -18.63 -2.39
CA THR A 435 -3.54 -19.77 -1.49
C THR A 435 -3.53 -19.41 0.00
N ALA A 436 -2.70 -18.44 0.39
CA ALA A 436 -2.53 -18.00 1.78
C ALA A 436 -3.74 -17.17 2.27
N VAL A 437 -4.21 -16.26 1.41
CA VAL A 437 -5.39 -15.41 1.66
C VAL A 437 -6.70 -16.19 1.41
N ALA A 438 -6.80 -16.90 0.29
CA ALA A 438 -7.99 -17.67 -0.11
C ALA A 438 -8.07 -19.05 0.56
N GLY A 439 -7.88 -19.09 1.89
CA GLY A 439 -7.90 -20.30 2.72
C GLY A 439 -9.26 -21.04 2.80
N VAL A 440 -10.19 -20.76 1.88
CA VAL A 440 -11.51 -21.38 1.74
C VAL A 440 -11.81 -21.74 0.27
N GLY A 441 -10.91 -22.50 -0.36
CA GLY A 441 -11.30 -23.41 -1.46
C GLY A 441 -10.90 -23.06 -2.91
N GLY A 442 -10.10 -22.02 -3.16
CA GLY A 442 -9.71 -21.61 -4.53
C GLY A 442 -8.20 -21.74 -4.85
N THR A 443 -7.77 -22.84 -5.47
CA THR A 443 -6.40 -23.00 -6.01
C THR A 443 -6.31 -22.54 -7.48
N GLY A 444 -7.09 -21.53 -7.86
CA GLY A 444 -7.40 -21.17 -9.25
C GLY A 444 -6.89 -19.81 -9.70
N ASN A 445 -7.13 -19.48 -10.97
CA ASN A 445 -6.97 -18.10 -11.47
C ASN A 445 -8.17 -17.25 -11.01
N VAL A 446 -8.17 -15.94 -11.28
CA VAL A 446 -9.32 -15.05 -10.95
C VAL A 446 -10.61 -15.46 -11.70
N ALA A 447 -10.49 -16.21 -12.80
CA ALA A 447 -11.60 -16.87 -13.47
C ALA A 447 -12.37 -17.87 -12.57
N ASP A 448 -11.69 -18.54 -11.64
CA ASP A 448 -12.29 -19.52 -10.73
C ASP A 448 -12.96 -18.86 -9.50
N THR A 449 -12.64 -17.60 -9.20
CA THR A 449 -13.30 -16.80 -8.14
C THR A 449 -14.47 -15.95 -8.67
N GLY A 450 -15.03 -16.36 -9.81
CA GLY A 450 -16.23 -15.78 -10.42
C GLY A 450 -16.02 -14.51 -11.24
N ARG A 451 -14.79 -13.96 -11.31
CA ARG A 451 -14.51 -12.70 -12.01
C ARG A 451 -13.71 -12.87 -13.29
N SER A 452 -14.38 -13.18 -14.39
CA SER A 452 -13.84 -12.90 -15.73
C SER A 452 -13.85 -11.40 -16.02
N ALA A 453 -12.98 -10.93 -16.93
CA ALA A 453 -13.19 -9.62 -17.54
C ALA A 453 -14.39 -9.70 -18.51
N PRO A 454 -15.19 -8.63 -18.68
CA PRO A 454 -16.33 -8.67 -19.58
C PRO A 454 -15.88 -8.85 -21.03
N ASP A 455 -16.37 -9.91 -21.71
CA ASP A 455 -16.05 -10.27 -23.11
C ASP A 455 -16.45 -9.21 -24.15
N SER A 456 -17.24 -8.22 -23.77
CA SER A 456 -17.78 -7.19 -24.66
C SER A 456 -17.15 -5.81 -24.44
N PRO A 457 -17.10 -4.94 -25.46
CA PRO A 457 -16.87 -3.51 -25.23
C PRO A 457 -17.99 -2.93 -24.36
N VAL A 458 -17.65 -1.96 -23.49
CA VAL A 458 -18.63 -1.28 -22.65
C VAL A 458 -19.68 -0.59 -23.55
N PRO A 459 -20.99 -0.82 -23.36
CA PRO A 459 -22.03 -0.29 -24.24
C PRO A 459 -22.21 1.23 -24.06
N GLY A 460 -21.40 2.01 -24.78
CA GLY A 460 -21.19 3.43 -24.45
C GLY A 460 -20.81 4.37 -25.60
N THR A 461 -21.06 4.04 -26.87
CA THR A 461 -21.02 5.04 -27.97
C THR A 461 -21.70 4.53 -29.25
N SER A 462 -22.53 5.37 -29.87
CA SER A 462 -22.96 5.16 -31.26
C SER A 462 -21.84 5.55 -32.23
N PRO A 463 -21.58 4.80 -33.32
CA PRO A 463 -20.53 5.14 -34.27
C PRO A 463 -20.87 6.40 -35.05
N VAL A 464 -20.08 7.46 -34.89
CA VAL A 464 -20.14 8.64 -35.75
C VAL A 464 -19.64 8.27 -37.14
N ALA A 465 -20.46 8.51 -38.17
CA ALA A 465 -20.15 8.12 -39.55
C ALA A 465 -18.99 8.94 -40.14
N GLY A 466 -17.78 8.39 -40.12
CA GLY A 466 -16.60 8.98 -40.75
C GLY A 466 -16.66 8.88 -42.28
N THR A 467 -16.93 10.00 -42.96
CA THR A 467 -16.97 10.08 -44.42
C THR A 467 -15.62 10.47 -45.02
N GLY A 468 -15.25 9.81 -46.12
CA GLY A 468 -14.23 10.29 -47.06
C GLY A 468 -12.80 9.77 -46.85
N ALA A 469 -12.38 8.87 -47.73
CA ALA A 469 -10.98 8.51 -47.93
C ALA A 469 -10.42 9.15 -49.23
N PRO A 470 -9.21 9.72 -49.22
CA PRO A 470 -8.41 9.98 -50.42
C PRO A 470 -7.40 8.83 -50.68
N PRO A 471 -6.92 8.64 -51.92
CA PRO A 471 -6.21 7.43 -52.35
C PRO A 471 -4.70 7.41 -52.05
N ALA A 472 -4.12 6.21 -52.03
CA ALA A 472 -2.68 5.97 -51.86
C ALA A 472 -1.88 6.12 -53.17
N ALA A 473 -0.63 6.59 -53.07
CA ALA A 473 0.34 6.57 -54.18
C ALA A 473 1.80 6.68 -53.69
N GLY A 474 2.72 6.00 -54.38
CA GLY A 474 4.17 6.31 -54.39
C GLY A 474 5.00 5.68 -53.26
N ALA A 475 6.13 5.05 -53.62
CA ALA A 475 7.02 4.37 -52.67
C ALA A 475 8.46 4.91 -52.70
N ALA A 476 9.02 5.11 -51.50
CA ALA A 476 10.46 5.05 -51.18
C ALA A 476 11.40 6.11 -51.83
N PRO A 477 12.70 6.14 -51.49
CA PRO A 477 13.14 6.64 -50.18
C PRO A 477 14.31 7.66 -50.27
N ARG A 478 14.53 8.50 -49.24
CA ARG A 478 15.79 9.26 -49.11
C ARG A 478 16.18 9.70 -47.69
N THR A 479 17.20 9.01 -47.18
CA THR A 479 18.30 9.43 -46.30
C THR A 479 18.26 10.81 -45.60
N LEU A 480 18.54 10.75 -44.29
CA LEU A 480 19.04 11.82 -43.43
C LEU A 480 20.18 12.64 -44.06
N ARG A 481 20.16 13.98 -43.93
CA ARG A 481 21.36 14.82 -43.87
C ARG A 481 21.07 16.24 -43.37
N GLU A 482 21.99 16.79 -42.57
CA GLU A 482 21.90 18.15 -42.03
C GLU A 482 22.19 19.21 -43.11
N ARG A 483 21.65 20.44 -42.93
CA ARG A 483 22.45 21.66 -43.11
C ARG A 483 21.81 22.93 -42.53
N VAL A 484 22.62 23.63 -41.74
CA VAL A 484 22.41 25.02 -41.28
C VAL A 484 22.44 26.01 -42.46
N HIS A 485 21.86 27.20 -42.29
CA HIS A 485 22.07 28.35 -43.19
C HIS A 485 22.58 29.60 -42.43
N PRO A 486 23.36 30.52 -43.07
CA PRO A 486 24.21 31.47 -42.32
C PRO A 486 24.05 32.97 -42.66
N GLY A 487 24.38 33.84 -41.68
CA GLY A 487 24.67 35.27 -41.84
C GLY A 487 25.08 35.88 -40.49
N ARG A 488 26.33 36.29 -40.25
CA ARG A 488 26.96 37.60 -40.61
C ARG A 488 26.14 38.80 -40.09
N GLY A 489 26.65 39.72 -39.26
CA GLY A 489 27.97 39.94 -38.64
C GLY A 489 27.92 41.22 -37.76
N PRO A 490 29.02 41.75 -37.16
CA PRO A 490 30.44 41.63 -37.56
C PRO A 490 31.42 41.21 -36.43
N ARG A 491 32.73 41.48 -36.64
CA ARG A 491 33.93 41.10 -35.85
C ARG A 491 34.96 42.26 -35.92
N LEU A 492 36.01 42.44 -35.11
CA LEU A 492 36.63 41.76 -33.93
C LEU A 492 37.26 42.90 -33.05
N PRO A 493 38.41 42.86 -32.30
CA PRO A 493 39.45 41.85 -31.99
C PRO A 493 39.74 41.63 -30.47
N PRO A 494 40.71 40.75 -30.08
CA PRO A 494 41.04 40.45 -28.67
C PRO A 494 42.46 40.89 -28.22
N THR A 495 42.73 40.86 -26.91
CA THR A 495 44.08 41.02 -26.30
C THR A 495 44.33 40.06 -25.13
N HIS A 496 45.60 39.88 -24.74
CA HIS A 496 46.11 38.84 -23.82
C HIS A 496 46.49 39.36 -22.40
N ARG A 497 46.77 38.38 -21.51
CA ARG A 497 47.38 38.44 -20.16
C ARG A 497 46.41 38.78 -19.02
N ALA A 498 46.39 38.11 -17.85
CA ALA A 498 47.33 37.23 -17.12
C ALA A 498 48.34 37.94 -16.18
N HIS A 499 47.86 38.24 -14.97
CA HIS A 499 48.57 38.36 -13.68
C HIS A 499 47.54 37.97 -12.59
N GLY A 500 47.84 37.29 -11.46
CA GLY A 500 49.09 36.66 -11.02
C GLY A 500 49.75 37.38 -9.84
N LEU A 501 49.56 36.84 -8.62
CA LEU A 501 50.25 37.03 -7.29
C LEU A 501 49.18 36.85 -6.17
N THR A 502 49.16 35.76 -5.37
CA THR A 502 49.89 35.49 -4.09
C THR A 502 49.53 36.44 -2.92
N ALA A 503 49.39 36.02 -1.64
CA ALA A 503 49.29 34.72 -0.95
C ALA A 503 48.83 35.01 0.55
N ARG A 504 48.97 34.21 1.62
CA ARG A 504 49.66 32.92 1.91
C ARG A 504 49.17 32.27 3.24
N SER A 505 49.18 30.93 3.30
CA SER A 505 49.49 30.04 4.45
C SER A 505 48.79 30.14 5.83
N GLY A 506 48.42 28.97 6.37
CA GLY A 506 48.00 28.75 7.76
C GLY A 506 47.63 27.28 8.01
N ASP A 507 48.62 26.39 8.08
CA ASP A 507 48.42 24.92 8.10
C ASP A 507 48.04 24.34 9.47
N SER A 508 47.32 23.21 9.49
CA SER A 508 47.64 21.99 10.28
C SER A 508 46.62 20.86 10.06
N ILE A 509 47.10 19.62 9.86
CA ILE A 509 46.29 18.39 9.76
C ILE A 509 46.85 17.35 10.76
N PRO A 510 46.02 16.69 11.60
CA PRO A 510 46.46 15.61 12.49
C PRO A 510 46.56 14.24 11.78
N PRO A 511 47.43 13.32 12.23
CA PRO A 511 47.65 12.02 11.60
C PRO A 511 46.75 10.87 12.12
N PRO A 512 46.55 9.79 11.35
CA PRO A 512 45.80 8.59 11.76
C PRO A 512 46.68 7.52 12.45
N SER A 513 46.08 6.65 13.28
CA SER A 513 46.69 5.49 13.97
C SER A 513 45.56 4.58 14.54
N PRO A 514 45.78 3.28 14.84
CA PRO A 514 45.60 2.22 13.84
C PRO A 514 44.66 1.08 14.28
N GLN A 515 44.40 0.11 13.38
CA GLN A 515 43.64 -1.11 13.69
C GLN A 515 44.45 -2.13 14.53
N PRO A 516 43.80 -2.93 15.40
CA PRO A 516 44.38 -4.11 16.03
C PRO A 516 44.13 -5.39 15.20
N SER A 517 45.01 -6.39 15.33
CA SER A 517 44.88 -7.71 14.71
C SER A 517 45.04 -8.85 15.73
N THR A 518 44.10 -9.81 15.70
CA THR A 518 44.24 -11.24 16.11
C THR A 518 44.99 -11.59 17.41
N GLN A 519 44.22 -12.08 18.39
CA GLN A 519 44.35 -13.35 19.17
C GLN A 519 45.66 -14.18 19.11
N PRO A 520 46.01 -14.94 20.17
CA PRO A 520 45.11 -15.80 20.98
C PRO A 520 44.40 -15.15 22.16
#